data_AF-A0A494JAT7-F1
#
_entry.id   AF-A0A494JAT7-F1
#
_cell.length_a   1.000
_cell.length_b   1.000
_cell.length_c   1.000
_cell.angle_alpha   90.00
_cell.angle_beta   90.00
_cell.angle_gamma   90.00
#
_symmetry.space_group_name_H-M   'P 1'
#
loop_
_entity.id
_entity.type
_entity.pdbx_description
1 polymer ?
#
loop_
_entity_poly.entity_id
_entity_poly.type
_entity_poly.pdbx_seq_one_letter_code
_entity_poly.pdbx_strand_id
1 'polypeptide(L)'
;MNKIQYKSGGIATTNASSFWNNLESCIKQGKDILEACITELEIFGLPEKKQNEQSGININLTQNQNQSVNINLLVSALEDELTVSQFREVNDLMKTDEPKSEKKRKIIDKIKSFGNDVASNILANILTNPNIWG
;
A
#
# COMPACT_ATOMS: atom_id res chain seq x y z
N MET A 1 12.18 -15.50 -56.65
CA MET A 1 11.70 -14.79 -55.44
C MET A 1 10.33 -14.22 -55.75
N ASN A 2 9.26 -14.79 -55.20
CA ASN A 2 7.90 -14.37 -55.52
C ASN A 2 7.61 -13.01 -54.88
N LYS A 3 7.24 -12.00 -55.70
CA LYS A 3 6.79 -10.70 -55.18
C LYS A 3 5.44 -10.90 -54.49
N ILE A 4 5.31 -10.39 -53.27
CA ILE A 4 4.05 -10.37 -52.53
C ILE A 4 3.09 -9.45 -53.28
N GLN A 5 1.96 -10.00 -53.73
CA GLN A 5 0.89 -9.26 -54.39
C GLN A 5 -0.14 -8.87 -53.34
N TYR A 6 -0.27 -7.57 -53.07
CA TYR A 6 -1.31 -7.07 -52.18
C TYR A 6 -2.66 -7.11 -52.90
N LYS A 7 -3.67 -7.76 -52.32
CA LYS A 7 -5.03 -7.69 -52.85
C LYS A 7 -5.58 -6.28 -52.56
N SER A 8 -5.78 -5.50 -53.62
CA SER A 8 -6.56 -4.27 -53.57
C SER A 8 -8.00 -4.62 -53.21
N GLY A 9 -8.36 -4.44 -51.94
CA GLY A 9 -9.73 -4.46 -51.46
C GLY A 9 -10.26 -3.03 -51.43
N GLY A 10 -10.75 -2.56 -52.57
CA GLY A 10 -11.41 -1.25 -52.69
C GLY A 10 -12.49 -1.30 -53.75
N ILE A 11 -13.71 -0.94 -53.38
CA ILE A 11 -14.84 -0.80 -54.30
C ILE A 11 -14.48 0.32 -55.28
N ALA A 12 -14.48 0.01 -56.58
CA ALA A 12 -14.22 0.97 -57.64
C ALA A 12 -15.41 1.93 -57.79
N THR A 13 -15.38 3.04 -57.05
CA THR A 13 -16.18 4.21 -57.36
C THR A 13 -15.30 5.44 -57.46
N THR A 14 -15.18 5.92 -58.69
CA THR A 14 -14.86 7.31 -59.09
C THR A 14 -13.42 7.81 -58.98
N ASN A 15 -12.92 8.21 -60.15
CA ASN A 15 -11.77 9.08 -60.45
C ASN A 15 -10.35 8.49 -60.28
N ALA A 16 -9.71 8.27 -61.43
CA ALA A 16 -8.39 7.67 -61.62
C ALA A 16 -7.20 8.55 -61.15
N SER A 17 -7.43 9.66 -60.45
CA SER A 17 -6.39 10.49 -59.85
C SER A 17 -6.12 10.17 -58.37
N SER A 18 -6.89 9.26 -57.77
CA SER A 18 -6.77 8.88 -56.35
C SER A 18 -6.06 7.53 -56.13
N PHE A 19 -5.28 7.05 -57.10
CA PHE A 19 -4.27 6.01 -56.85
C PHE A 19 -3.09 6.63 -56.09
N TRP A 20 -3.38 7.11 -54.88
CA TRP A 20 -2.43 7.71 -53.95
C TRP A 20 -1.27 6.74 -53.75
N ASN A 21 -0.04 7.24 -53.93
CA ASN A 21 1.22 6.51 -53.85
C ASN A 21 1.38 5.76 -52.51
N ASN A 22 0.76 4.59 -52.41
CA ASN A 22 0.77 3.73 -51.23
C ASN A 22 2.21 3.38 -50.83
N LEU A 23 3.08 3.16 -51.82
CA LEU A 23 4.48 2.87 -51.60
C LEU A 23 5.25 4.05 -51.00
N GLU A 24 5.07 5.26 -51.52
CA GLU A 24 5.75 6.46 -51.02
C GLU A 24 5.29 6.80 -49.60
N SER A 25 3.99 6.65 -49.32
CA SER A 25 3.42 6.81 -47.98
C SER A 25 3.94 5.76 -47.00
N CYS A 26 4.01 4.48 -47.40
CA CYS A 26 4.58 3.42 -46.57
C CYS A 26 6.07 3.65 -46.30
N ILE A 27 6.84 4.07 -47.30
CA ILE A 27 8.27 4.42 -47.13
C ILE A 27 8.43 5.58 -46.16
N LYS A 28 7.58 6.62 -46.28
CA LYS A 28 7.60 7.76 -45.36
C LYS A 28 7.28 7.34 -43.93
N GLN A 29 6.21 6.58 -43.72
CA GLN A 29 5.84 6.09 -42.39
C GLN A 29 6.94 5.23 -41.76
N GLY A 30 7.59 4.36 -42.56
CA GLY A 30 8.73 3.57 -42.10
C GLY A 30 9.91 4.44 -41.68
N LYS A 31 10.21 5.52 -42.41
CA LYS A 31 11.25 6.48 -42.03
C LYS A 31 10.91 7.22 -40.74
N ASP A 32 9.68 7.71 -40.61
CA ASP A 32 9.24 8.47 -39.44
C ASP A 32 9.35 7.64 -38.15
N ILE A 33 9.04 6.34 -38.21
CA ILE A 33 9.19 5.42 -37.07
C ILE A 33 10.67 5.24 -36.69
N LEU A 34 11.54 5.02 -37.68
CA LEU A 34 12.97 4.82 -37.42
C LEU A 34 13.62 6.09 -36.83
N GLU A 35 13.28 7.26 -37.36
CA GLU A 35 13.75 8.54 -36.84
C GLU A 35 13.25 8.79 -35.41
N ALA A 36 12.00 8.45 -35.11
CA ALA A 36 11.46 8.54 -33.76
C ALA A 36 12.22 7.63 -32.78
N CYS A 37 12.51 6.38 -33.17
CA CYS A 37 13.30 5.46 -32.34
C CYS A 37 14.75 5.94 -32.14
N ILE A 38 15.39 6.50 -33.17
CA ILE A 38 16.74 7.07 -33.05
C ILE A 38 16.72 8.25 -32.09
N THR A 39 15.77 9.16 -32.26
CA THR A 39 15.59 10.34 -31.39
C THR A 39 15.37 9.91 -29.94
N GLU A 40 14.56 8.87 -29.70
CA GLU A 40 14.34 8.31 -28.38
C GLU A 40 15.64 7.81 -27.75
N LEU A 41 16.47 7.07 -28.51
CA LEU A 41 17.76 6.57 -28.04
C LEU A 41 18.79 7.67 -27.79
N GLU A 42 18.79 8.75 -28.58
CA GLU A 42 19.67 9.90 -28.37
C GLU A 42 19.26 10.71 -27.14
N ILE A 43 17.95 10.85 -26.88
CA ILE A 43 17.41 11.59 -25.73
C ILE A 43 17.61 10.80 -24.43
N PHE A 44 17.26 9.51 -24.41
CA PHE A 44 17.30 8.70 -23.19
C PHE A 44 18.63 8.00 -22.97
N GLY A 45 19.46 7.91 -24.02
CA GLY A 45 20.74 7.20 -23.97
C GLY A 45 20.56 5.69 -23.79
N LEU A 46 21.68 5.02 -23.47
CA LEU A 46 21.65 3.60 -23.09
C LEU A 46 21.11 3.47 -21.66
N PRO A 47 20.24 2.49 -21.36
CA PRO A 47 19.84 2.22 -19.99
C PRO A 47 21.07 1.92 -19.14
N GLU A 48 21.13 2.52 -17.94
CA GLU A 48 22.24 2.27 -17.02
C GLU A 48 22.36 0.77 -16.75
N LYS A 49 23.56 0.23 -17.02
CA LYS A 49 23.86 -1.15 -16.69
C LYS A 49 23.83 -1.25 -15.17
N LYS A 50 22.80 -1.91 -14.61
CA LYS A 50 22.72 -2.20 -13.17
C LYS A 50 24.00 -2.89 -12.75
N GLN A 51 24.93 -2.13 -12.17
CA GLN A 51 26.00 -2.71 -11.40
C GLN A 51 25.31 -3.46 -10.26
N ASN A 52 25.72 -4.71 -10.01
CA ASN A 52 25.39 -5.41 -8.78
C ASN A 52 26.09 -4.68 -7.64
N GLU A 53 25.59 -3.51 -7.28
CA GLU A 53 26.00 -2.79 -6.10
C GLU A 53 24.95 -3.07 -5.04
N GLN A 54 25.34 -3.85 -4.05
CA GLN A 54 24.77 -3.75 -2.71
C GLN A 54 25.10 -2.37 -2.13
N SER A 55 24.62 -1.31 -2.75
CA SER A 55 24.68 0.05 -2.28
C SER A 55 23.25 0.55 -2.23
N GLY A 56 22.43 -0.16 -1.45
CA GLY A 56 21.16 0.38 -1.00
C GLY A 56 21.47 1.68 -0.28
N ILE A 57 20.85 2.77 -0.71
CA ILE A 57 20.85 4.02 0.04
C ILE A 57 20.30 3.65 1.42
N ASN A 58 21.19 3.58 2.42
CA ASN A 58 20.78 3.41 3.81
C ASN A 58 20.24 4.77 4.25
N ILE A 59 19.00 5.06 3.88
CA ILE A 59 18.26 6.19 4.42
C ILE A 59 17.99 5.82 5.87
N ASN A 60 18.92 6.19 6.76
CA ASN A 60 18.64 6.28 8.18
C ASN A 60 17.70 7.46 8.38
N LEU A 61 16.42 7.26 8.03
CA LEU A 61 15.37 8.15 8.45
C LEU A 61 15.20 7.87 9.93
N THR A 62 15.90 8.62 10.77
CA THR A 62 15.60 8.71 12.20
C THR A 62 14.25 9.42 12.30
N GLN A 63 13.19 8.72 11.96
CA GLN A 63 11.84 9.18 12.22
C GLN A 63 11.69 9.05 13.73
N ASN A 64 11.83 10.19 14.41
CA ASN A 64 11.38 10.34 15.77
C ASN A 64 9.85 10.27 15.74
N GLN A 65 9.31 9.07 15.47
CA GLN A 65 7.92 8.78 15.76
C GLN A 65 7.87 8.76 17.28
N ASN A 66 7.39 9.86 17.87
CA ASN A 66 6.73 9.77 19.16
C ASN A 66 5.53 8.84 18.94
N GLN A 67 5.75 7.52 19.08
CA GLN A 67 4.70 6.52 19.04
C GLN A 67 3.82 6.77 20.26
N SER A 68 2.86 7.68 20.12
CA SER A 68 1.77 7.79 21.06
C SER A 68 1.00 6.49 20.93
N VAL A 69 1.16 5.59 21.90
CA VAL A 69 0.31 4.40 22.03
C VAL A 69 -1.12 4.90 21.93
N ASN A 70 -1.80 4.54 20.84
CA ASN A 70 -3.13 5.05 20.58
C ASN A 70 -4.04 4.56 21.70
N ILE A 71 -4.60 5.46 22.51
CA ILE A 71 -5.48 5.08 23.63
C ILE A 71 -6.63 4.21 23.12
N ASN A 72 -7.09 4.43 21.88
CA ASN A 72 -8.13 3.62 21.27
C ASN A 72 -7.72 2.16 21.12
N LEU A 73 -6.43 1.86 20.90
CA LEU A 73 -5.93 0.48 20.84
C LEU A 73 -6.09 -0.23 22.19
N LEU A 74 -5.76 0.46 23.28
CA LEU A 74 -5.92 -0.09 24.63
C LEU A 74 -7.40 -0.29 24.97
N VAL A 75 -8.27 0.62 24.52
CA VAL A 75 -9.72 0.51 24.71
C VAL A 75 -10.29 -0.66 23.90
N SER A 76 -9.91 -0.82 22.64
CA SER A 76 -10.39 -1.94 21.81
C SER A 76 -9.99 -3.30 22.37
N ALA A 77 -8.74 -3.45 22.84
CA ALA A 77 -8.32 -4.71 23.46
C ALA A 77 -9.08 -5.03 24.76
N LEU A 78 -9.60 -4.02 25.45
CA LEU A 78 -10.48 -4.20 26.61
C LEU A 78 -11.92 -4.53 26.18
N GLU A 79 -12.44 -3.89 25.13
CA GLU A 79 -13.79 -4.15 24.60
C GLU A 79 -13.94 -5.54 23.97
N ASP A 80 -12.87 -6.06 23.36
CA ASP A 80 -12.89 -7.38 22.72
C ASP A 80 -12.99 -8.54 23.72
N GLU A 81 -12.46 -8.36 24.94
CA GLU A 81 -12.45 -9.40 25.97
C GLU A 81 -13.49 -9.16 27.07
N LEU A 82 -13.79 -7.91 27.41
CA LEU A 82 -14.76 -7.58 28.45
C LEU A 82 -16.16 -7.41 27.87
N THR A 83 -17.14 -8.02 28.55
CA THR A 83 -18.55 -7.71 28.27
C THR A 83 -18.87 -6.26 28.62
N VAL A 84 -19.93 -5.72 28.01
CA VAL A 84 -20.41 -4.34 28.27
C VAL A 84 -20.67 -4.09 29.76
N SER A 85 -21.15 -5.08 30.51
CA SER A 85 -21.36 -4.96 31.96
C SER A 85 -20.03 -4.89 32.72
N GLN A 86 -19.08 -5.78 32.42
CA GLN A 86 -17.76 -5.78 33.06
C GLN A 86 -16.99 -4.48 32.79
N PHE A 87 -17.06 -3.98 31.57
CA PHE A 87 -16.44 -2.70 31.21
C PHE A 87 -17.05 -1.51 31.98
N ARG A 88 -18.39 -1.49 32.13
CA ARG A 88 -19.08 -0.47 32.96
C ARG A 88 -18.65 -0.54 34.41
N GLU A 89 -18.54 -1.73 34.98
CA GLU A 89 -18.12 -1.93 36.37
C GLU A 89 -16.69 -1.39 36.61
N VAL A 90 -15.76 -1.62 35.66
CA VAL A 90 -14.40 -1.05 35.73
C VAL A 90 -14.43 0.47 35.60
N ASN A 91 -15.24 1.01 34.68
CA ASN A 91 -15.38 2.45 34.49
C ASN A 91 -15.98 3.16 35.71
N ASP A 92 -16.96 2.53 36.37
CA ASP A 92 -17.59 3.07 37.58
C ASP A 92 -16.60 3.10 38.75
N LEU A 93 -15.76 2.07 38.90
CA LEU A 93 -14.65 2.08 39.87
C LEU A 93 -13.66 3.23 39.60
N MET A 94 -13.41 3.56 38.33
CA MET A 94 -12.50 4.64 37.96
C MET A 94 -13.04 6.03 38.32
N LYS A 95 -14.37 6.21 38.30
CA LYS A 95 -15.09 7.46 38.61
C LYS A 95 -15.27 7.75 40.10
N THR A 96 -15.03 6.78 40.98
CA THR A 96 -15.09 7.00 42.44
C THR A 96 -14.13 8.11 42.88
N ASP A 97 -14.34 8.76 44.02
CA ASP A 97 -13.43 9.81 44.51
C ASP A 97 -12.28 9.25 45.39
N GLU A 98 -12.00 7.96 45.24
CA GLU A 98 -11.04 7.25 46.07
C GLU A 98 -9.57 7.52 45.68
N PRO A 99 -8.62 7.36 46.62
CA PRO A 99 -7.19 7.44 46.30
C PRO A 99 -6.80 6.49 45.18
N LYS A 100 -5.84 6.91 44.33
CA LYS A 100 -5.36 6.12 43.18
C LYS A 100 -4.90 4.71 43.56
N SER A 101 -4.30 4.54 44.74
CA SER A 101 -3.87 3.23 45.27
C SER A 101 -5.05 2.28 45.52
N GLU A 102 -6.11 2.79 46.12
CA GLU A 102 -7.33 2.03 46.44
C GLU A 102 -8.09 1.65 45.17
N LYS A 103 -8.24 2.60 44.24
CA LYS A 103 -8.80 2.33 42.90
C LYS A 103 -8.06 1.22 42.18
N LYS A 104 -6.72 1.29 42.16
CA LYS A 104 -5.88 0.28 41.51
C LYS A 104 -6.12 -1.11 42.13
N ARG A 105 -6.19 -1.22 43.46
CA ARG A 105 -6.46 -2.49 44.14
C ARG A 105 -7.83 -3.05 43.74
N LYS A 106 -8.88 -2.23 43.81
CA LYS A 106 -10.24 -2.64 43.43
C LYS A 106 -10.34 -3.07 41.96
N ILE A 107 -9.71 -2.34 41.05
CA ILE A 107 -9.68 -2.69 39.62
C ILE A 107 -8.95 -4.03 39.41
N ILE A 108 -7.82 -4.27 40.08
CA ILE A 108 -7.10 -5.56 39.99
C ILE A 108 -7.98 -6.71 40.50
N ASP A 109 -8.60 -6.55 41.67
CA ASP A 109 -9.47 -7.57 42.25
C ASP A 109 -10.68 -7.84 41.33
N LYS A 110 -11.19 -6.78 40.70
CA LYS A 110 -12.31 -6.88 39.76
C LYS A 110 -11.92 -7.59 38.47
N ILE A 111 -10.79 -7.26 37.85
CA ILE A 111 -10.28 -7.93 36.66
C ILE A 111 -10.04 -9.43 36.95
N LYS A 112 -9.47 -9.77 38.11
CA LYS A 112 -9.31 -11.18 38.54
C LYS A 112 -10.64 -11.92 38.66
N SER A 113 -11.71 -11.22 39.08
CA SER A 113 -13.04 -11.82 39.22
C SER A 113 -13.72 -12.15 37.88
N PHE A 114 -13.26 -11.58 36.77
CA PHE A 114 -13.85 -11.81 35.44
C PHE A 114 -13.47 -13.15 34.82
N GLY A 115 -12.37 -13.76 35.29
CA GLY A 115 -11.89 -15.05 34.81
C GLY A 115 -10.38 -15.12 34.83
N ASN A 116 -9.84 -16.34 34.93
CA ASN A 116 -8.39 -16.56 34.99
C ASN A 116 -7.66 -16.08 33.73
N ASP A 117 -8.33 -16.16 32.58
CA ASP A 117 -7.68 -15.93 31.28
C ASP A 117 -7.97 -14.54 30.70
N VAL A 118 -8.94 -13.79 31.24
CA VAL A 118 -9.36 -12.46 30.74
C VAL A 118 -8.18 -11.49 30.68
N ALA A 119 -7.40 -11.39 31.76
CA ALA A 119 -6.25 -10.49 31.79
C ALA A 119 -5.16 -10.91 30.78
N SER A 120 -4.94 -12.22 30.62
CA SER A 120 -3.97 -12.78 29.68
C SER A 120 -4.39 -12.54 28.23
N ASN A 121 -5.68 -12.68 27.93
CA ASN A 121 -6.26 -12.46 26.61
C ASN A 121 -6.22 -10.98 26.22
N ILE A 122 -6.54 -10.05 27.14
CA ILE A 122 -6.37 -8.61 26.91
C ILE A 122 -4.91 -8.30 26.55
N LEU A 123 -3.96 -8.84 27.32
CA LEU A 123 -2.53 -8.64 27.04
C LEU A 123 -2.13 -9.23 25.68
N ALA A 124 -2.61 -10.44 25.35
CA ALA A 124 -2.36 -11.07 24.06
C ALA A 124 -2.90 -10.20 22.91
N ASN A 125 -4.12 -9.70 23.01
CA ASN A 125 -4.73 -8.82 22.01
C ASN A 125 -3.91 -7.54 21.80
N ILE A 126 -3.44 -6.90 22.87
CA ILE A 126 -2.55 -5.73 22.78
C ILE A 126 -1.25 -6.10 22.05
N LEU A 127 -0.58 -7.18 22.46
CA LEU A 127 0.72 -7.59 21.91
C LEU A 127 0.65 -8.10 20.47
N THR A 128 -0.49 -8.67 20.06
CA THR A 128 -0.70 -9.11 18.68
C THR A 128 -1.04 -7.95 17.73
N ASN A 129 -1.31 -6.75 18.25
CA ASN A 129 -1.65 -5.63 17.39
C ASN A 129 -0.40 -5.09 16.65
N PRO A 130 -0.36 -5.10 15.30
CA PRO A 130 0.80 -4.64 14.53
C PRO A 130 1.21 -3.20 14.84
N ASN A 131 0.26 -2.34 15.23
CA ASN A 131 0.52 -0.93 15.54
C ASN A 131 1.36 -0.73 16.82
N ILE A 132 1.59 -1.78 17.63
CA ILE A 132 2.52 -1.74 18.77
C ILE A 132 3.98 -1.84 18.32
N TRP A 133 4.25 -2.52 17.20
CA TRP A 133 5.62 -2.89 16.81
C TRP A 133 6.24 -2.02 15.71
N GLY A 134 5.44 -1.21 15.00
CA GLY A 134 5.92 -0.26 13.98
C GLY A 134 5.45 -0.60 12.56
#